data_AF-A0A671QT11-F1
#
_entry.id   AF-A0A671QT11-F1
#
_cell.length_a   1.000
_cell.length_b   1.000
_cell.length_c   1.000
_cell.angle_alpha   90.00
_cell.angle_beta   90.00
_cell.angle_gamma   90.00
#
_symmetry.space_group_name_H-M   'P 1'
#
loop_
_entity.id
_entity.type
_entity.pdbx_description
1 polymer ?
#
loop_
_entity_poly.entity_id
_entity_poly.type
_entity_poly.pdbx_seq_one_letter_code
_entity_poly.pdbx_strand_id
1 'polypeptide(L)'
;MTQEQYILASQPNPLQRPGCATVYPVGIYGWRKRCLYFFILLLLVTMIVNLALTIWILKVMNFTVDGMGTLRVTKDGIRLEGVSEFLLPLYVKEINSRRDSPLVLQSDRNVTVNARNNLGQLTGQLTVGSEMVEAQCQRFEVRSSDGETVLFSADEEEISIGTDKLRVTGNEGVVFSHSVETPHVRAEPFQDLKLESPTRTLTLEAPKGVEVNAGVGEFKASCRKDLTLESSEGEIFLNANSIRLGNLPHGSVDTLLGPGTTYPKQTVYEVCVCPSGKLYLSPAESSSTCQTTNSVCLWS
;
A
#
# COMPACT_ATOMS: atom_id res chain seq x y z
N MET A 1 -11.54 -37.83 -143.75
CA MET A 1 -12.37 -36.74 -144.29
C MET A 1 -13.71 -36.78 -143.58
N THR A 2 -14.21 -35.61 -143.15
CA THR A 2 -15.58 -35.28 -142.67
C THR A 2 -16.04 -35.94 -141.37
N GLN A 3 -16.65 -35.28 -140.38
CA GLN A 3 -17.00 -33.87 -140.15
C GLN A 3 -17.43 -33.73 -138.67
N GLU A 4 -17.54 -32.48 -138.26
CA GLU A 4 -17.65 -31.88 -136.94
C GLU A 4 -18.79 -32.32 -136.00
N GLN A 5 -18.53 -32.01 -134.74
CA GLN A 5 -19.33 -32.22 -133.55
C GLN A 5 -19.88 -30.85 -133.12
N TYR A 6 -21.20 -30.68 -133.12
CA TYR A 6 -21.87 -29.55 -132.48
C TYR A 6 -23.16 -29.96 -131.76
N ILE A 7 -23.37 -29.27 -130.65
CA ILE A 7 -24.24 -29.46 -129.49
C ILE A 7 -25.69 -29.01 -129.77
N LEU A 8 -26.68 -29.56 -129.04
CA LEU A 8 -27.89 -28.85 -128.53
C LEU A 8 -28.65 -29.78 -127.55
N ALA A 9 -28.76 -29.40 -126.26
CA ALA A 9 -29.99 -28.93 -125.58
C ALA A 9 -30.96 -30.07 -125.15
N SER A 10 -31.65 -30.10 -124.00
CA SER A 10 -31.82 -29.18 -122.86
C SER A 10 -32.80 -29.84 -121.84
N GLN A 11 -32.49 -29.73 -120.54
CA GLN A 11 -33.43 -29.52 -119.39
C GLN A 11 -34.41 -30.66 -118.96
N PRO A 12 -35.13 -30.55 -117.80
CA PRO A 12 -34.70 -30.24 -116.42
C PRO A 12 -35.46 -31.08 -115.34
N ASN A 13 -35.01 -31.14 -114.07
CA ASN A 13 -35.81 -30.65 -112.93
C ASN A 13 -35.09 -30.75 -111.56
N PRO A 14 -35.40 -29.84 -110.62
CA PRO A 14 -34.66 -29.55 -109.40
C PRO A 14 -35.38 -30.04 -108.13
N LEU A 15 -34.69 -30.03 -107.00
CA LEU A 15 -35.26 -29.67 -105.70
C LEU A 15 -34.13 -29.19 -104.77
N GLN A 16 -34.27 -27.97 -104.29
CA GLN A 16 -33.29 -27.20 -103.52
C GLN A 16 -33.97 -26.61 -102.30
N ARG A 17 -33.38 -26.75 -101.10
CA ARG A 17 -33.46 -25.82 -99.93
C ARG A 17 -32.76 -26.42 -98.68
N PRO A 18 -32.37 -25.64 -97.65
CA PRO A 18 -31.32 -24.60 -97.66
C PRO A 18 -30.41 -24.68 -96.39
N GLY A 19 -29.38 -23.84 -96.29
CA GLY A 19 -28.83 -23.44 -94.98
C GLY A 19 -27.33 -23.62 -94.80
N CYS A 20 -26.60 -22.57 -95.17
CA CYS A 20 -25.19 -22.38 -94.89
C CYS A 20 -24.96 -22.18 -93.38
N ALA A 21 -24.02 -22.94 -92.81
CA ALA A 21 -23.25 -22.54 -91.64
C ALA A 21 -21.88 -23.25 -91.72
N THR A 22 -20.92 -22.63 -92.40
CA THR A 22 -19.51 -23.03 -92.28
C THR A 22 -19.06 -22.72 -90.86
N VAL A 23 -19.17 -23.72 -89.98
CA VAL A 23 -18.52 -23.73 -88.68
C VAL A 23 -17.02 -23.80 -88.96
N TYR A 24 -16.31 -22.69 -88.79
CA TYR A 24 -14.85 -22.71 -88.73
C TYR A 24 -14.45 -23.48 -87.47
N PRO A 25 -13.81 -24.66 -87.55
CA PRO A 25 -13.12 -25.17 -86.39
C PRO A 25 -11.87 -24.30 -86.26
N VAL A 26 -11.89 -23.34 -85.34
CA VAL A 26 -10.67 -22.67 -84.88
C VAL A 26 -9.85 -23.70 -84.10
N GLY A 27 -9.27 -24.64 -84.84
CA GLY A 27 -8.54 -25.80 -84.34
C GLY A 27 -7.07 -25.47 -84.18
N ILE A 28 -6.71 -24.85 -83.05
CA ILE A 28 -5.30 -24.74 -82.64
C ILE A 28 -4.79 -26.16 -82.35
N TYR A 29 -4.02 -26.73 -83.30
CA TYR A 29 -3.52 -28.11 -83.29
C TYR A 29 -2.09 -28.22 -82.70
N GLY A 30 -1.79 -29.35 -82.06
CA GLY A 30 -0.44 -29.94 -82.03
C GLY A 30 0.31 -29.97 -80.71
N TRP A 31 0.82 -28.84 -80.23
CA TRP A 31 1.77 -28.81 -79.09
C TRP A 31 1.47 -27.69 -78.08
N ARG A 32 0.92 -26.58 -78.57
CA ARG A 32 0.48 -25.44 -77.76
C ARG A 32 -0.68 -25.80 -76.81
N LYS A 33 -1.59 -26.70 -77.19
CA LYS A 33 -2.64 -27.22 -76.28
C LYS A 33 -2.04 -28.01 -75.11
N ARG A 34 -1.08 -28.89 -75.36
CA ARG A 34 -0.43 -29.68 -74.29
C ARG A 34 0.39 -28.79 -73.37
N CYS A 35 1.07 -27.77 -73.92
CA CYS A 35 1.75 -26.75 -73.13
C CYS A 35 0.77 -25.93 -72.29
N LEU A 36 -0.38 -25.54 -72.86
CA LEU A 36 -1.43 -24.81 -72.13
C LEU A 36 -2.10 -25.66 -71.05
N TYR A 37 -2.40 -26.93 -71.30
CA TYR A 37 -2.91 -27.85 -70.27
C TYR A 37 -1.87 -28.14 -69.18
N PHE A 38 -0.60 -28.28 -69.53
CA PHE A 38 0.49 -28.42 -68.56
C PHE A 38 0.65 -27.15 -67.71
N PHE A 39 0.55 -25.97 -68.32
CA PHE A 39 0.60 -24.69 -67.62
C PHE A 39 -0.62 -24.50 -66.69
N ILE A 40 -1.83 -24.84 -67.15
CA ILE A 40 -3.04 -24.84 -66.30
C ILE A 40 -2.92 -25.85 -65.17
N LEU A 41 -2.40 -27.05 -65.42
CA LEU A 41 -2.14 -28.06 -64.39
C LEU A 41 -1.13 -27.56 -63.37
N LEU A 42 -0.03 -26.93 -63.82
CA LEU A 42 0.96 -26.33 -62.94
C LEU A 42 0.34 -25.22 -62.10
N LEU A 43 -0.46 -24.34 -62.69
CA LEU A 43 -1.21 -23.30 -61.96
C LEU A 43 -2.21 -23.88 -60.96
N LEU A 44 -2.89 -24.99 -61.30
CA LEU A 44 -3.80 -25.68 -60.38
C LEU A 44 -3.02 -26.28 -59.20
N VAL A 45 -1.88 -26.92 -59.47
CA VAL A 45 -1.02 -27.48 -58.44
C VAL A 45 -0.47 -26.38 -57.54
N THR A 46 0.01 -25.26 -58.09
CA THR A 46 0.47 -24.13 -57.27
C THR A 46 -0.67 -23.52 -56.47
N MET A 47 -1.89 -23.44 -57.01
CA MET A 47 -3.07 -22.99 -56.26
C MET A 47 -3.40 -23.94 -55.10
N ILE A 48 -3.39 -25.25 -55.32
CA ILE A 48 -3.63 -26.26 -54.28
C ILE A 48 -2.54 -26.20 -53.19
N VAL A 49 -1.26 -26.10 -53.59
CA VAL A 49 -0.14 -25.98 -52.64
C VAL A 49 -0.28 -24.70 -51.83
N ASN A 50 -0.60 -23.57 -52.48
CA ASN A 50 -0.82 -22.30 -51.78
C ASN A 50 -2.01 -22.39 -50.81
N LEU A 51 -3.10 -23.06 -51.18
CA LEU A 51 -4.25 -23.29 -50.30
C LEU A 51 -3.90 -24.21 -49.12
N ALA A 52 -3.14 -25.28 -49.36
CA ALA A 52 -2.71 -26.18 -48.30
C ALA A 52 -1.76 -25.47 -47.33
N LEU A 53 -0.85 -24.64 -47.85
CA LEU A 53 0.08 -23.84 -47.05
C LEU A 53 -0.67 -22.78 -46.22
N THR A 54 -1.68 -22.10 -46.77
CA THR A 54 -2.49 -21.15 -45.99
C THR A 54 -3.28 -21.85 -44.89
N ILE A 55 -3.93 -22.99 -45.17
CA ILE A 55 -4.65 -23.77 -44.14
C ILE A 55 -3.67 -24.26 -43.05
N TRP A 56 -2.47 -24.70 -43.44
CA TRP A 56 -1.45 -25.13 -42.49
C TRP A 56 -0.98 -23.97 -41.60
N ILE A 57 -0.69 -22.80 -42.16
CA ILE A 57 -0.33 -21.60 -41.40
C ILE A 57 -1.45 -21.22 -40.43
N LEU A 58 -2.71 -21.21 -40.88
CA LEU A 58 -3.86 -20.92 -40.00
C LEU A 58 -3.94 -21.90 -38.83
N LYS A 59 -3.71 -23.19 -39.08
CA LYS A 59 -3.69 -24.21 -38.04
C LYS A 59 -2.52 -24.04 -37.06
N VAL A 60 -1.30 -23.83 -37.57
CA VAL A 60 -0.09 -23.67 -36.73
C VAL A 60 -0.17 -22.41 -35.86
N MET A 61 -0.72 -21.33 -36.40
CA MET A 61 -0.95 -20.08 -35.68
C MET A 61 -2.14 -20.13 -34.71
N ASN A 62 -2.80 -21.29 -34.57
CA ASN A 62 -4.02 -21.46 -33.75
C ASN A 62 -5.08 -20.38 -34.03
N PHE A 63 -5.25 -20.01 -35.30
CA PHE A 63 -6.38 -19.17 -35.70
C PHE A 63 -7.64 -20.03 -35.72
N THR A 64 -8.54 -19.72 -34.79
CA THR A 64 -9.88 -20.30 -34.73
C THR A 64 -10.90 -19.22 -35.09
N VAL A 65 -12.14 -19.63 -35.37
CA VAL A 65 -13.23 -18.67 -35.61
C VAL A 65 -13.47 -17.77 -34.38
N ASP A 66 -13.09 -18.24 -33.19
CA ASP A 66 -13.28 -17.56 -31.91
C ASP A 66 -12.08 -16.68 -31.49
N GLY A 67 -10.95 -16.70 -32.21
CA GLY A 67 -9.77 -15.88 -31.89
C GLY A 67 -8.41 -16.42 -32.35
N MET A 68 -7.35 -15.75 -31.90
CA MET A 68 -5.94 -16.07 -32.19
C MET A 68 -5.27 -16.63 -30.92
N GLY A 69 -4.87 -17.91 -30.94
CA GLY A 69 -4.15 -18.52 -29.83
C GLY A 69 -4.94 -18.49 -28.51
N THR A 70 -4.35 -17.91 -27.46
CA THR A 70 -4.97 -17.72 -26.13
C THR A 70 -5.98 -16.57 -26.10
N LEU A 71 -5.97 -15.70 -27.11
CA LEU A 71 -6.83 -14.52 -27.17
C LEU A 71 -8.11 -14.86 -27.93
N ARG A 72 -9.25 -14.82 -27.23
CA ARG A 72 -10.60 -14.97 -27.80
C ARG A 72 -11.31 -13.64 -27.89
N VAL A 73 -11.97 -13.39 -29.01
CA VAL A 73 -12.76 -12.18 -29.23
C VAL A 73 -14.23 -12.52 -29.02
N THR A 74 -14.85 -11.97 -27.99
CA THR A 74 -16.28 -12.14 -27.68
C THR A 74 -17.05 -10.85 -27.98
N LYS A 75 -18.38 -10.91 -27.93
CA LYS A 75 -19.24 -9.71 -28.11
C LYS A 75 -19.01 -8.67 -27.00
N ASP A 76 -18.58 -9.12 -25.83
CA ASP A 76 -18.40 -8.28 -24.64
C ASP A 76 -16.96 -7.74 -24.51
N GLY A 77 -16.00 -8.26 -25.30
CA GLY A 77 -14.62 -7.78 -25.28
C GLY A 77 -13.60 -8.84 -25.68
N ILE A 78 -12.40 -8.72 -25.11
CA ILE A 78 -11.29 -9.64 -25.34
C ILE A 78 -11.14 -10.54 -24.11
N ARG A 79 -11.12 -11.85 -24.31
CA ARG A 79 -10.90 -12.85 -23.26
C ARG A 79 -9.59 -13.56 -23.50
N LEU A 80 -8.65 -13.43 -22.57
CA LEU A 80 -7.37 -14.11 -22.60
C LEU A 80 -7.45 -15.40 -21.77
N GLU A 81 -7.21 -16.53 -22.43
CA GLU A 81 -7.19 -17.86 -21.84
C GLU A 81 -5.76 -18.39 -21.81
N GLY A 82 -5.05 -18.10 -20.73
CA GLY A 82 -3.67 -18.56 -20.51
C GLY A 82 -2.72 -17.39 -20.23
N VAL A 83 -1.41 -17.67 -20.35
CA VAL A 83 -0.36 -16.64 -20.26
C VAL A 83 -0.29 -15.93 -21.61
N SER A 84 -0.21 -14.61 -21.60
CA SER A 84 -0.10 -13.82 -22.82
C SER A 84 0.79 -12.62 -22.58
N GLU A 85 1.67 -12.37 -23.53
CA GLU A 85 2.66 -11.31 -23.47
C GLU A 85 2.25 -10.16 -24.39
N PHE A 86 2.35 -8.94 -23.87
CA PHE A 86 2.04 -7.74 -24.62
C PHE A 86 3.30 -6.88 -24.74
N LEU A 87 3.70 -6.59 -25.97
CA LEU A 87 4.87 -5.76 -26.26
C LEU A 87 4.60 -4.26 -26.11
N LEU A 88 3.34 -3.86 -26.17
CA LEU A 88 2.88 -2.48 -26.15
C LEU A 88 1.88 -2.25 -25.01
N PRO A 89 1.71 -1.00 -24.55
CA PRO A 89 0.74 -0.67 -23.51
C PRO A 89 -0.68 -1.08 -23.91
N LEU A 90 -1.40 -1.67 -22.95
CA LEU A 90 -2.80 -2.02 -23.09
C LEU A 90 -3.69 -0.87 -22.65
N TYR A 91 -4.58 -0.45 -23.55
CA TYR A 91 -5.61 0.54 -23.27
C TYR A 91 -6.96 -0.16 -23.23
N VAL A 92 -7.53 -0.22 -22.04
CA VAL A 92 -8.75 -0.97 -21.76
C VAL A 92 -9.59 -0.18 -20.78
N LYS A 93 -10.91 -0.29 -20.91
CA LYS A 93 -11.87 0.36 -20.01
C LYS A 93 -11.91 -0.34 -18.66
N GLU A 94 -11.80 -1.66 -18.66
CA GLU A 94 -11.94 -2.51 -17.48
C GLU A 94 -11.10 -3.77 -17.67
N ILE A 95 -10.46 -4.23 -16.60
CA ILE A 95 -9.72 -5.49 -16.57
C ILE A 95 -10.24 -6.26 -15.36
N ASN A 96 -10.85 -7.42 -15.63
CA ASN A 96 -11.38 -8.29 -14.60
C ASN A 96 -10.74 -9.67 -14.72
N SER A 97 -10.41 -10.27 -13.58
CA SER A 97 -10.11 -11.69 -13.51
C SER A 97 -11.40 -12.52 -13.59
N ARG A 98 -11.25 -13.84 -13.74
CA ARG A 98 -12.39 -14.76 -13.56
C ARG A 98 -12.79 -14.79 -12.09
N ARG A 99 -14.05 -15.12 -11.82
CA ARG A 99 -14.54 -15.33 -10.44
C ARG A 99 -13.61 -16.27 -9.68
N ASP A 100 -13.28 -15.89 -8.45
CA ASP A 100 -12.42 -16.65 -7.53
C ASP A 100 -11.00 -16.92 -8.06
N SER A 101 -10.51 -16.09 -8.98
CA SER A 101 -9.12 -16.16 -9.47
C SER A 101 -8.44 -14.79 -9.40
N PRO A 102 -7.16 -14.72 -9.01
CA PRO A 102 -6.43 -13.46 -9.00
C PRO A 102 -6.09 -13.00 -10.43
N LEU A 103 -6.10 -11.69 -10.66
CA LEU A 103 -5.46 -11.09 -11.82
C LEU A 103 -3.96 -11.00 -11.55
N VAL A 104 -3.16 -11.74 -12.30
CA VAL A 104 -1.70 -11.71 -12.17
C VAL A 104 -1.11 -10.93 -13.33
N LEU A 105 -0.40 -9.84 -13.01
CA LEU A 105 0.37 -9.05 -13.96
C LEU A 105 1.85 -9.26 -13.64
N GLN A 106 2.61 -9.81 -14.58
CA GLN A 106 4.02 -10.11 -14.41
C GLN A 106 4.83 -9.33 -15.46
N SER A 107 5.94 -8.76 -15.02
CA SER A 107 6.86 -7.99 -15.86
C SER A 107 8.27 -8.12 -15.28
N ASP A 108 9.29 -8.14 -16.14
CA ASP A 108 10.70 -8.06 -15.74
C ASP A 108 11.10 -6.65 -15.29
N ARG A 109 10.20 -5.68 -15.49
CA ARG A 109 10.32 -4.27 -15.11
C ARG A 109 9.11 -3.84 -14.28
N ASN A 110 9.06 -2.55 -13.93
CA ASN A 110 7.94 -1.99 -13.20
C ASN A 110 6.61 -2.22 -13.94
N VAL A 111 5.57 -2.58 -13.18
CA VAL A 111 4.19 -2.66 -13.66
C VAL A 111 3.51 -1.34 -13.32
N THR A 112 3.09 -0.59 -14.35
CA THR A 112 2.40 0.70 -14.16
C THR A 112 0.97 0.62 -14.69
N VAL A 113 0.00 0.89 -13.82
CA VAL A 113 -1.43 1.00 -14.14
C VAL A 113 -1.82 2.46 -14.08
N ASN A 114 -2.35 2.98 -15.19
CA ASN A 114 -2.77 4.38 -15.32
C ASN A 114 -4.29 4.45 -15.47
N ALA A 115 -4.95 5.14 -14.54
CA ALA A 115 -6.35 5.52 -14.68
C ALA A 115 -6.45 6.86 -15.41
N ARG A 116 -7.32 6.94 -16.43
CA ARG A 116 -7.51 8.14 -17.24
C ARG A 116 -8.99 8.51 -17.32
N ASN A 117 -9.28 9.81 -17.35
CA ASN A 117 -10.62 10.31 -17.59
C ASN A 117 -10.99 10.26 -19.09
N ASN A 118 -12.23 10.64 -19.42
CA ASN A 118 -12.75 10.67 -20.80
C ASN A 118 -11.98 11.63 -21.73
N LEU A 119 -11.24 12.60 -21.18
CA LEU A 119 -10.40 13.53 -21.93
C LEU A 119 -8.97 12.98 -22.13
N GLY A 120 -8.67 11.78 -21.63
CA GLY A 120 -7.36 11.13 -21.70
C GLY A 120 -6.34 11.61 -20.66
N GLN A 121 -6.76 12.47 -19.72
CA GLN A 121 -5.91 12.98 -18.64
C GLN A 121 -5.77 11.92 -17.55
N LEU A 122 -4.57 11.82 -16.97
CA LEU A 122 -4.25 10.93 -15.88
C LEU A 122 -5.00 11.36 -14.61
N THR A 123 -5.80 10.47 -14.04
CA THR A 123 -6.51 10.69 -12.76
C THR A 123 -5.90 9.91 -11.61
N GLY A 124 -5.16 8.85 -11.91
CA GLY A 124 -4.41 8.10 -10.92
C GLY A 124 -3.39 7.19 -11.57
N GLN A 125 -2.32 6.89 -10.84
CA GLN A 125 -1.26 6.00 -11.28
C GLN A 125 -0.86 5.08 -10.12
N LEU A 126 -0.73 3.79 -10.41
CA LEU A 126 -0.16 2.80 -9.52
C LEU A 126 1.05 2.17 -10.20
N THR A 127 2.23 2.29 -9.59
CA THR A 127 3.47 1.72 -10.10
C THR A 127 4.01 0.73 -9.07
N VAL A 128 4.15 -0.53 -9.48
CA VAL A 128 4.76 -1.60 -8.69
C VAL A 128 6.17 -1.84 -9.24
N GLY A 129 7.18 -1.43 -8.48
CA GLY A 129 8.59 -1.67 -8.78
C GLY A 129 9.16 -2.86 -8.01
N SER A 130 10.48 -3.07 -8.13
CA SER A 130 11.19 -4.13 -7.41
C SER A 130 11.36 -3.86 -5.91
N GLU A 131 11.40 -2.59 -5.50
CA GLU A 131 11.66 -2.18 -4.11
C GLU A 131 10.46 -1.50 -3.46
N MET A 132 9.65 -0.79 -4.24
CA MET A 132 8.55 0.03 -3.72
C MET A 132 7.30 -0.04 -4.60
N VAL A 133 6.16 0.20 -3.96
CA VAL A 133 4.87 0.43 -4.61
C VAL A 133 4.52 1.90 -4.45
N GLU A 134 4.35 2.60 -5.55
CA GLU A 134 3.98 4.02 -5.58
C GLU A 134 2.55 4.17 -6.08
N ALA A 135 1.70 4.82 -5.29
CA ALA A 135 0.33 5.14 -5.67
C ALA A 135 0.16 6.67 -5.70
N GLN A 136 -0.10 7.21 -6.88
CA GLN A 136 -0.44 8.61 -7.10
C GLN A 136 -1.95 8.70 -7.36
N CYS A 137 -2.71 8.96 -6.31
CA CYS A 137 -4.16 9.07 -6.35
C CYS A 137 -4.67 9.93 -5.19
N GLN A 138 -5.90 10.44 -5.29
CA GLN A 138 -6.53 11.19 -4.20
C GLN A 138 -6.75 10.34 -2.94
N ARG A 139 -7.05 9.06 -3.14
CA ARG A 139 -7.27 8.09 -2.06
C ARG A 139 -6.87 6.70 -2.50
N PHE A 140 -6.08 6.02 -1.69
CA PHE A 140 -5.70 4.62 -1.88
C PHE A 140 -6.34 3.78 -0.78
N GLU A 141 -6.99 2.68 -1.15
CA GLU A 141 -7.62 1.75 -0.22
C GLU A 141 -7.23 0.30 -0.55
N VAL A 142 -6.92 -0.48 0.49
CA VAL A 142 -6.81 -1.93 0.41
C VAL A 142 -7.96 -2.52 1.22
N ARG A 143 -8.77 -3.36 0.59
CA ARG A 143 -9.92 -4.01 1.20
C ARG A 143 -9.66 -5.51 1.40
N SER A 144 -10.36 -6.11 2.35
CA SER A 144 -10.40 -7.56 2.53
C SER A 144 -10.96 -8.25 1.28
N SER A 145 -10.74 -9.56 1.18
CA SER A 145 -11.25 -10.39 0.08
C SER A 145 -12.77 -10.38 -0.06
N ASP A 146 -13.49 -10.07 1.03
CA ASP A 146 -14.95 -9.88 1.05
C ASP A 146 -15.39 -8.51 0.50
N GLY A 147 -14.48 -7.54 0.38
CA GLY A 147 -14.73 -6.16 -0.02
C GLY A 147 -15.38 -5.27 1.05
N GLU A 148 -15.78 -5.84 2.19
CA GLU A 148 -16.52 -5.14 3.24
C GLU A 148 -15.59 -4.32 4.14
N THR A 149 -14.45 -4.91 4.54
CA THR A 149 -13.54 -4.28 5.50
C THR A 149 -12.36 -3.59 4.81
N VAL A 150 -12.07 -2.34 5.19
CA VAL A 150 -10.89 -1.60 4.72
C VAL A 150 -9.72 -1.91 5.64
N LEU A 151 -8.67 -2.51 5.08
CA LEU A 151 -7.47 -2.93 5.81
C LEU A 151 -6.41 -1.83 5.85
N PHE A 152 -6.37 -0.99 4.83
CA PHE A 152 -5.46 0.14 4.73
C PHE A 152 -6.15 1.24 3.95
N SER A 153 -6.04 2.48 4.40
CA SER A 153 -6.33 3.62 3.54
C SER A 153 -5.37 4.76 3.77
N ALA A 154 -5.06 5.46 2.69
CA ALA A 154 -4.20 6.64 2.68
C ALA A 154 -4.83 7.70 1.78
N ASP A 155 -5.00 8.89 2.34
CA ASP A 155 -5.40 10.11 1.63
C ASP A 155 -4.48 11.28 2.03
N GLU A 156 -4.85 12.51 1.67
CA GLU A 156 -4.07 13.72 1.96
C GLU A 156 -4.04 14.06 3.46
N GLU A 157 -5.04 13.64 4.23
CA GLU A 157 -5.21 14.03 5.63
C GLU A 157 -4.70 12.97 6.61
N GLU A 158 -4.97 11.69 6.34
CA GLU A 158 -4.63 10.60 7.26
C GLU A 158 -4.25 9.30 6.56
N ILE A 159 -3.45 8.50 7.29
CA ILE A 159 -3.20 7.10 6.96
C ILE A 159 -3.83 6.26 8.07
N SER A 160 -4.77 5.38 7.69
CA SER A 160 -5.42 4.46 8.61
C SER A 160 -5.04 3.01 8.29
N ILE A 161 -4.61 2.28 9.33
CA ILE A 161 -4.22 0.87 9.25
C ILE A 161 -5.20 0.06 10.09
N GLY A 162 -5.99 -0.77 9.41
CA GLY A 162 -7.09 -1.53 9.96
C GLY A 162 -8.07 -0.63 10.68
N THR A 163 -8.88 0.11 9.90
CA THR A 163 -9.94 1.13 10.17
C THR A 163 -10.05 1.79 11.55
N ASP A 164 -9.80 1.06 12.64
CA ASP A 164 -10.05 1.46 14.02
C ASP A 164 -8.84 1.27 14.95
N LYS A 165 -7.73 0.65 14.50
CA LYS A 165 -6.63 0.30 15.40
C LYS A 165 -5.53 1.36 15.46
N LEU A 166 -5.12 1.87 14.31
CA LEU A 166 -3.96 2.76 14.20
C LEU A 166 -4.21 3.82 13.14
N ARG A 167 -4.04 5.08 13.55
CA ARG A 167 -4.20 6.24 12.69
C ARG A 167 -3.00 7.17 12.79
N VAL A 168 -2.40 7.46 11.66
CA VAL A 168 -1.27 8.39 11.56
C VAL A 168 -1.82 9.73 11.09
N THR A 169 -1.73 10.75 11.94
CA THR A 169 -2.30 12.08 11.70
C THR A 169 -1.24 13.08 11.22
N GLY A 170 -0.26 12.61 10.44
CA GLY A 170 0.86 13.41 9.92
C GLY A 170 2.18 13.21 10.68
N ASN A 171 3.06 14.22 10.60
CA ASN A 171 4.43 14.16 11.15
C ASN A 171 4.50 14.16 12.68
N GLU A 172 3.43 14.59 13.35
CA GLU A 172 3.37 14.76 14.82
C GLU A 172 3.04 13.45 15.57
N GLY A 173 2.88 12.33 14.86
CA GLY A 173 2.83 11.00 15.45
C GLY A 173 1.59 10.19 15.12
N VAL A 174 1.33 9.21 16.00
CA VAL A 174 0.35 8.15 15.79
C VAL A 174 -0.67 8.16 16.92
N VAL A 175 -1.95 8.05 16.56
CA VAL A 175 -3.06 7.89 17.48
C VAL A 175 -3.51 6.43 17.46
N PHE A 176 -3.55 5.82 18.65
CA PHE A 176 -4.11 4.49 18.86
C PHE A 176 -5.48 4.62 19.51
N SER A 177 -6.52 4.13 18.84
CA SER A 177 -7.89 4.17 19.38
C SER A 177 -8.12 3.11 20.45
N HIS A 178 -7.23 2.11 20.52
CA HIS A 178 -7.32 0.94 21.40
C HIS A 178 -5.99 0.69 22.12
N SER A 179 -5.96 -0.32 22.98
CA SER A 179 -4.73 -0.73 23.69
C SER A 179 -3.62 -1.17 22.72
N VAL A 180 -2.40 -0.79 23.05
CA VAL A 180 -1.18 -1.17 22.31
C VAL A 180 -0.34 -2.07 23.20
N GLU A 181 0.05 -3.22 22.68
CA GLU A 181 1.01 -4.11 23.31
C GLU A 181 2.35 -3.99 22.59
N THR A 182 3.41 -3.70 23.33
CA THR A 182 4.78 -3.62 22.80
C THR A 182 5.77 -4.19 23.83
N PRO A 183 6.79 -4.95 23.39
CA PRO A 183 7.80 -5.48 24.29
C PRO A 183 8.71 -4.40 24.86
N HIS A 184 8.81 -3.24 24.22
CA HIS A 184 9.72 -2.16 24.65
C HIS A 184 9.22 -0.80 24.17
N VAL A 185 9.36 0.21 25.03
CA VAL A 185 9.11 1.63 24.69
C VAL A 185 10.42 2.39 24.91
N ARG A 186 10.90 3.09 23.87
CA ARG A 186 12.14 3.87 23.91
C ARG A 186 11.97 5.18 23.18
N ALA A 187 12.60 6.25 23.69
CA ALA A 187 12.79 7.48 22.96
C ALA A 187 13.97 7.38 21.96
N GLU A 188 14.09 8.36 21.08
CA GLU A 188 15.24 8.51 20.20
C GLU A 188 16.53 8.77 21.02
N PRO A 189 17.72 8.45 20.48
CA PRO A 189 18.98 8.79 21.14
C PRO A 189 19.04 10.28 21.49
N PHE A 190 19.49 10.59 22.71
CA PHE A 190 19.60 11.96 23.23
C PHE A 190 18.26 12.72 23.42
N GLN A 191 17.12 12.01 23.36
CA GLN A 191 15.81 12.56 23.70
C GLN A 191 15.23 11.84 24.93
N ASP A 192 14.43 12.56 25.71
CA ASP A 192 13.77 12.01 26.89
C ASP A 192 12.53 11.20 26.50
N LEU A 193 12.34 10.04 27.13
CA LEU A 193 11.08 9.31 27.05
C LEU A 193 10.04 9.98 27.96
N LYS A 194 9.19 10.83 27.36
CA LYS A 194 8.14 11.54 28.07
C LYS A 194 6.82 10.76 28.03
N LEU A 195 6.39 10.27 29.18
CA LEU A 195 5.04 9.72 29.36
C LEU A 195 4.20 10.76 30.10
N GLU A 196 3.25 11.39 29.40
CA GLU A 196 2.42 12.44 29.99
C GLU A 196 0.92 12.22 29.75
N SER A 197 0.10 12.61 30.73
CA SER A 197 -1.35 12.66 30.62
C SER A 197 -1.80 14.08 30.97
N PRO A 198 -1.94 14.98 29.98
CA PRO A 198 -2.24 16.39 30.24
C PRO A 198 -3.64 16.62 30.83
N THR A 199 -4.59 15.75 30.46
CA THR A 199 -6.02 15.92 30.79
C THR A 199 -6.56 14.89 31.76
N ARG A 200 -5.85 13.78 31.99
CA ARG A 200 -6.33 12.63 32.77
C ARG A 200 -5.21 12.07 33.65
N THR A 201 -5.22 10.77 33.88
CA THR A 201 -4.23 10.04 34.66
C THR A 201 -3.30 9.28 33.73
N LEU A 202 -2.06 9.07 34.17
CA LEU A 202 -1.12 8.12 33.60
C LEU A 202 -0.94 7.01 34.66
N THR A 203 -1.35 5.79 34.36
CA THR A 203 -1.23 4.63 35.24
C THR A 203 -0.19 3.67 34.69
N LEU A 204 0.84 3.36 35.49
CA LEU A 204 1.88 2.40 35.14
C LEU A 204 1.82 1.24 36.14
N GLU A 205 1.40 0.07 35.69
CA GLU A 205 1.20 -1.13 36.51
C GLU A 205 1.98 -2.30 35.92
N ALA A 206 2.57 -3.13 36.78
CA ALA A 206 3.31 -4.31 36.36
C ALA A 206 3.18 -5.43 37.40
N PRO A 207 3.02 -6.72 36.98
CA PRO A 207 2.83 -7.83 37.90
C PRO A 207 4.00 -8.07 38.86
N LYS A 208 5.22 -7.71 38.44
CA LYS A 208 6.45 -7.85 39.23
C LYS A 208 6.92 -6.52 39.85
N GLY A 209 6.08 -5.49 39.82
CA GLY A 209 6.45 -4.14 40.20
C GLY A 209 7.03 -3.33 39.04
N VAL A 210 7.07 -2.01 39.24
CA VAL A 210 7.57 -1.04 38.27
C VAL A 210 8.91 -0.50 38.76
N GLU A 211 9.97 -0.73 37.99
CA GLU A 211 11.28 -0.14 38.25
C GLU A 211 11.51 1.02 37.28
N VAL A 212 11.78 2.21 37.83
CA VAL A 212 12.15 3.39 37.04
C VAL A 212 13.61 3.71 37.35
N ASN A 213 14.49 3.54 36.37
CA ASN A 213 15.93 3.74 36.52
C ASN A 213 16.45 4.73 35.47
N ALA A 214 17.12 5.79 35.93
CA ALA A 214 17.82 6.75 35.10
C ALA A 214 19.33 6.48 35.17
N GLY A 215 19.83 5.52 34.38
CA GLY A 215 21.24 5.11 34.40
C GLY A 215 22.22 6.24 34.03
N VAL A 216 21.78 7.17 33.16
CA VAL A 216 22.48 8.40 32.82
C VAL A 216 21.45 9.52 32.78
N GLY A 217 21.65 10.57 33.58
CA GLY A 217 20.77 11.75 33.62
C GLY A 217 20.05 11.96 34.96
N GLU A 218 19.03 12.80 34.93
CA GLU A 218 18.18 13.14 36.09
C GLU A 218 16.83 12.42 35.96
N PHE A 219 16.34 11.84 37.06
CA PHE A 219 14.93 11.47 37.19
C PHE A 219 14.16 12.63 37.82
N LYS A 220 13.25 13.24 37.06
CA LYS A 220 12.43 14.38 37.51
C LYS A 220 10.94 14.01 37.51
N ALA A 221 10.34 14.00 38.70
CA ALA A 221 8.90 13.90 38.87
C ALA A 221 8.32 15.27 39.28
N SER A 222 7.33 15.77 38.53
CA SER A 222 6.67 17.05 38.83
C SER A 222 5.15 16.90 38.80
N CYS A 223 4.48 17.39 39.83
CA CYS A 223 3.02 17.40 39.95
C CYS A 223 2.50 18.84 40.05
N ARG A 224 1.27 19.08 39.57
CA ARG A 224 0.62 20.41 39.70
C ARG A 224 -0.05 20.59 41.07
N LYS A 225 -0.53 19.50 41.67
CA LYS A 225 -1.14 19.46 43.00
C LYS A 225 -0.19 18.71 43.93
N ASP A 226 -0.62 17.58 44.44
CA ASP A 226 0.11 16.82 45.44
C ASP A 226 0.92 15.68 44.78
N LEU A 227 2.09 15.39 45.35
CA LEU A 227 2.86 14.17 45.09
C LEU A 227 2.76 13.28 46.33
N THR A 228 1.98 12.20 46.23
CA THR A 228 1.83 11.20 47.28
C THR A 228 2.74 10.01 47.01
N LEU A 229 3.69 9.76 47.91
CA LEU A 229 4.49 8.54 47.97
C LEU A 229 3.96 7.70 49.14
N GLU A 230 3.41 6.53 48.86
CA GLU A 230 2.79 5.65 49.86
C GLU A 230 3.30 4.22 49.70
N SER A 231 3.61 3.56 50.81
CA SER A 231 3.97 2.15 50.86
C SER A 231 3.05 1.45 51.85
N SER A 232 2.27 0.47 51.38
CA SER A 232 1.22 -0.19 52.16
C SER A 232 1.76 -1.23 53.15
N GLU A 233 2.81 -1.96 52.76
CA GLU A 233 3.40 -3.05 53.55
C GLU A 233 4.90 -2.86 53.79
N GLY A 234 5.54 -1.95 53.05
CA GLY A 234 6.98 -1.76 53.06
C GLY A 234 7.40 -0.41 53.63
N GLU A 235 8.61 0.00 53.27
CA GLU A 235 9.17 1.30 53.62
C GLU A 235 9.46 2.14 52.37
N ILE A 236 9.53 3.46 52.55
CA ILE A 236 10.00 4.39 51.53
C ILE A 236 11.46 4.72 51.87
N PHE A 237 12.39 4.12 51.13
CA PHE A 237 13.82 4.30 51.36
C PHE A 237 14.41 5.36 50.40
N LEU A 238 14.88 6.47 50.95
CA LEU A 238 15.54 7.54 50.21
C LEU A 238 17.03 7.54 50.52
N ASN A 239 17.85 7.01 49.61
CA ASN A 239 19.31 6.92 49.77
C ASN A 239 20.02 7.90 48.85
N ALA A 240 20.49 9.02 49.41
CA ALA A 240 21.22 10.04 48.67
C ALA A 240 22.19 10.78 49.60
N ASN A 241 23.24 11.40 49.04
CA ASN A 241 24.17 12.25 49.79
C ASN A 241 23.49 13.47 50.41
N SER A 242 22.43 14.00 49.77
CA SER A 242 21.63 15.12 50.28
C SER A 242 20.19 14.98 49.83
N ILE A 243 19.27 15.02 50.80
CA ILE A 243 17.83 15.16 50.56
C ILE A 243 17.43 16.57 50.98
N ARG A 244 16.75 17.30 50.11
CA ARG A 244 16.33 18.68 50.36
C ARG A 244 14.81 18.79 50.28
N LEU A 245 14.21 19.25 51.37
CA LEU A 245 12.80 19.60 51.44
C LEU A 245 12.70 21.12 51.45
N GLY A 246 12.45 21.72 50.27
CA GLY A 246 12.35 23.17 50.12
C GLY A 246 11.02 23.71 50.62
N ASN A 247 10.97 25.01 50.94
CA ASN A 247 9.76 25.74 51.34
C ASN A 247 9.00 25.13 52.52
N LEU A 248 9.70 24.44 53.43
CA LEU A 248 9.12 24.05 54.70
C LEU A 248 8.71 25.33 55.46
N PRO A 249 7.49 25.39 56.03
CA PRO A 249 7.06 26.56 56.79
C PRO A 249 8.03 26.80 57.93
N HIS A 250 8.55 28.02 58.01
CA HIS A 250 9.43 28.42 59.10
C HIS A 250 8.62 28.51 60.39
N GLY A 251 9.13 27.93 61.48
CA GLY A 251 8.67 28.28 62.82
C GLY A 251 9.02 29.75 63.06
N SER A 252 8.02 30.61 63.29
CA SER A 252 8.28 32.01 63.63
C SER A 252 8.69 32.10 65.10
N VAL A 253 9.79 32.80 65.36
CA VAL A 253 10.10 33.30 66.70
C VAL A 253 9.19 34.48 66.99
N ASP A 254 8.33 34.35 68.00
CA ASP A 254 7.58 35.49 68.50
C ASP A 254 8.56 36.44 69.20
N THR A 255 8.80 37.61 68.60
CA THR A 255 9.79 38.61 69.02
C THR A 255 9.40 39.38 70.30
N LEU A 256 8.48 38.86 71.12
CA LEU A 256 8.05 39.54 72.34
C LEU A 256 8.97 39.31 73.56
N LEU A 257 10.20 38.85 73.35
CA LEU A 257 11.20 38.70 74.42
C LEU A 257 12.46 39.55 74.13
N GLY A 258 12.40 40.81 74.55
CA GLY A 258 13.51 41.60 75.13
C GLY A 258 14.70 42.01 74.23
N PRO A 259 15.17 43.27 74.28
CA PRO A 259 16.35 43.72 73.54
C PRO A 259 17.63 43.20 74.21
N GLY A 260 18.40 42.34 73.53
CA GLY A 260 19.75 41.98 74.03
C GLY A 260 20.46 40.77 73.44
N THR A 261 19.85 39.96 72.57
CA THR A 261 20.49 38.72 72.11
C THR A 261 20.87 38.78 70.62
N THR A 262 22.18 38.82 70.38
CA THR A 262 22.80 38.65 69.06
C THR A 262 22.73 37.18 68.67
N TYR A 263 21.65 36.74 68.02
CA TYR A 263 21.61 35.40 67.43
C TYR A 263 22.24 35.42 66.03
N PRO A 264 23.27 34.59 65.77
CA PRO A 264 23.86 34.50 64.44
C PRO A 264 22.86 33.87 63.45
N LYS A 265 22.87 34.34 62.19
CA LYS A 265 22.14 33.71 61.08
C LYS A 265 22.62 32.26 60.94
N GLN A 266 21.85 31.30 61.42
CA GLN A 266 22.13 29.88 61.21
C GLN A 266 21.75 29.47 59.78
N THR A 267 22.67 28.76 59.12
CA THR A 267 22.52 28.24 57.75
C THR A 267 22.11 26.76 57.71
N VAL A 268 22.04 26.11 58.87
CA VAL A 268 21.73 24.67 59.03
C VAL A 268 20.62 24.55 60.07
N TYR A 269 19.58 23.78 59.72
CA TYR A 269 18.43 23.48 60.58
C TYR A 269 18.30 21.97 60.72
N GLU A 270 17.86 21.51 61.89
CA GLU A 270 17.46 20.13 62.12
C GLU A 270 15.97 19.98 61.76
N VAL A 271 15.61 18.91 61.03
CA VAL A 271 14.22 18.61 60.67
C VAL A 271 13.66 17.63 61.70
N CYS A 272 12.75 18.12 62.54
CA CYS A 272 12.16 17.35 63.62
C CYS A 272 10.84 16.72 63.17
N VAL A 273 10.67 15.43 63.46
CA VAL A 273 9.45 14.67 63.14
C VAL A 273 8.62 14.50 64.41
N CYS A 274 7.40 15.03 64.38
CA CYS A 274 6.46 14.90 65.49
C CYS A 274 5.83 13.51 65.54
N PRO A 275 5.34 13.06 66.71
CA PRO A 275 4.46 11.89 66.78
C PRO A 275 3.19 12.01 65.90
N SER A 276 2.80 13.23 65.51
CA SER A 276 1.70 13.51 64.58
C SER A 276 2.09 13.44 63.09
N GLY A 277 3.36 13.15 62.76
CA GLY A 277 3.88 13.14 61.39
C GLY A 277 4.18 14.52 60.80
N LYS A 278 3.90 15.62 61.53
CA LYS A 278 4.29 16.97 61.11
C LYS A 278 5.81 17.15 61.19
N LEU A 279 6.38 17.81 60.19
CA LEU A 279 7.79 18.18 60.13
C LEU A 279 7.94 19.66 60.49
N TYR A 280 8.93 20.01 61.30
CA TYR A 280 9.29 21.40 61.56
C TYR A 280 10.81 21.59 61.60
N LEU A 281 11.25 22.83 61.35
CA LEU A 281 12.66 23.21 61.39
C LEU A 281 13.02 23.69 62.79
N SER A 282 14.14 23.19 63.33
CA SER A 282 14.73 23.65 64.60
C SER A 282 16.19 24.11 64.39
N PRO A 283 16.69 25.04 65.24
CA PRO A 283 18.09 25.47 65.25
C PRO A 283 19.07 24.29 65.40
N ALA A 284 20.07 24.15 64.52
CA ALA A 284 21.09 23.11 64.68
C ALA A 284 22.14 23.52 65.75
N GLU A 285 22.18 22.80 66.89
CA GLU A 285 23.18 22.98 67.96
C GLU A 285 23.99 21.69 68.22
N SER A 286 24.90 21.71 69.20
CA SER A 286 25.74 20.54 69.56
C SER A 286 24.95 19.33 70.07
N SER A 287 23.69 19.52 70.44
CA SER A 287 22.72 18.49 70.81
C SER A 287 21.43 18.72 70.03
N SER A 288 20.66 17.65 69.78
CA SER A 288 19.36 17.76 69.11
C SER A 288 18.47 18.77 69.83
N THR A 289 17.95 19.75 69.09
CA THR A 289 17.03 20.77 69.61
C THR A 289 15.58 20.42 69.31
N CYS A 290 15.33 19.22 68.78
CA CYS A 290 13.99 18.67 68.62
C CYS A 290 13.32 18.48 69.97
N GLN A 291 12.41 19.38 70.30
CA GLN A 291 11.60 19.28 71.49
C GLN A 291 10.17 18.86 71.15
N THR A 292 9.59 18.05 72.02
CA THR A 292 8.17 17.73 72.01
C THR A 292 7.60 18.05 73.38
N THR A 293 6.64 18.97 73.43
CA THR A 293 5.94 19.32 74.67
C THR A 293 4.48 18.91 74.51
N ASN A 294 4.01 17.98 75.36
CA ASN A 294 2.64 17.47 75.36
C ASN A 294 2.12 17.05 73.97
N SER A 295 2.90 16.30 73.19
CA SER A 295 2.55 15.84 71.82
C SER A 295 2.31 16.96 70.78
N VAL A 296 2.60 18.21 71.15
CA VAL A 296 2.64 19.35 70.24
C VAL A 296 4.12 19.68 70.00
N CYS A 297 4.49 19.77 68.73
CA CYS A 297 5.80 20.23 68.35
C CYS A 297 5.82 21.75 68.31
N LEU A 298 6.50 22.33 69.27
CA LEU A 298 6.79 23.74 69.32
C LEU A 298 8.30 23.85 69.53
N TRP A 299 8.94 24.67 68.70
CA TRP A 299 10.30 25.13 68.95
C TRP A 299 10.22 26.13 70.12
N SER A 300 11.14 26.02 71.10
CA SER A 300 11.26 26.94 72.23
C SER A 300 12.32 28.01 71.97
#